data_AF-A0A1F5XZS4-F1
#
_entry.id   AF-A0A1F5XZS4-F1
#
_cell.length_a   1.000
_cell.length_b   1.000
_cell.length_c   1.000
_cell.angle_alpha   90.00
_cell.angle_beta   90.00
_cell.angle_gamma   90.00
#
_symmetry.space_group_name_H-M   'P 1'
#
loop_
_entity.id
_entity.type
_entity.pdbx_description
1 polymer ?
#
loop_
_entity_poly.entity_id
_entity_poly.type
_entity_poly.pdbx_seq_one_letter_code
_entity_poly.pdbx_strand_id
1 'polypeptide(L)' 'MALKLDERKIKLLVKESVREAMDAQMIKLGAFLMPHISVKEQKNIARLYRLPSRKVEKSYKAEL' A
#
# COMPACT_ATOMS: atom_id res chain seq x y z
N MET A 1 15.61 36.69 6.29
CA MET A 1 15.59 35.99 4.99
C MET A 1 14.17 35.52 4.74
N ALA A 2 13.37 36.28 3.98
CA ALA A 2 11.97 35.93 3.73
C ALA A 2 11.92 34.85 2.65
N LEU A 3 11.50 33.63 3.02
CA LEU A 3 11.21 32.57 2.06
C LEU A 3 10.06 33.05 1.20
N LYS A 4 10.33 33.46 -0.05
CA LYS A 4 9.30 33.63 -1.07
C LYS A 4 8.73 32.24 -1.36
N LEU A 5 7.78 31.83 -0.55
CA LEU A 5 7.00 30.60 -0.73
C LEU A 5 6.12 30.80 -1.96
N ASP A 6 6.56 30.20 -3.06
CA ASP A 6 5.78 30.11 -4.29
C ASP A 6 4.52 29.29 -3.98
N GLU A 7 3.35 29.92 -4.13
CA GLU A 7 2.04 29.34 -3.89
C GLU A 7 1.86 28.00 -4.61
N ARG A 8 2.47 27.86 -5.80
CA ARG A 8 2.44 26.61 -6.57
C ARG A 8 3.14 25.46 -5.84
N LYS A 9 4.27 25.74 -5.19
CA LYS A 9 5.03 24.74 -4.43
C LYS A 9 4.28 24.30 -3.18
N ILE A 10 3.60 25.22 -2.49
CA ILE A 10 2.76 24.87 -1.34
C ILE A 10 1.60 23.98 -1.77
N LYS A 11 0.89 24.34 -2.85
CA LYS A 11 -0.22 23.53 -3.38
C LYS A 11 0.23 22.12 -3.78
N LEU A 12 1.40 22.01 -4.41
CA LEU A 12 1.99 20.71 -4.76
C LEU A 12 2.30 19.88 -3.52
N LEU A 13 2.98 20.47 -2.53
CA LEU A 13 3.34 19.80 -1.29
C LEU A 13 2.10 19.26 -0.56
N VAL A 14 1.06 20.10 -0.39
CA VAL A 14 -0.19 19.70 0.26
C VAL A 14 -0.86 18.55 -0.51
N LYS A 15 -0.89 18.62 -1.84
CA LYS A 15 -1.48 17.57 -2.67
C LYS A 15 -0.73 16.24 -2.54
N GLU A 16 0.60 16.27 -2.49
CA GLU A 16 1.43 15.08 -2.28
C GLU A 16 1.22 14.48 -0.89
N SER A 17 1.23 15.31 0.16
CA SER A 17 0.97 14.83 1.53
C SER A 17 -0.41 14.18 1.68
N VAL A 18 -1.44 14.76 1.06
CA VAL A 18 -2.79 14.16 1.06
C VAL A 18 -2.80 12.84 0.30
N ARG A 19 -2.14 12.76 -0.86
CA ARG A 19 -2.03 11.52 -1.64
C ARG A 19 -1.37 10.42 -0.82
N GLU A 20 -0.23 10.70 -0.17
CA GLU A 20 0.48 9.73 0.65
C GLU A 20 -0.37 9.22 1.81
N ALA A 21 -1.08 10.12 2.50
CA ALA A 21 -1.99 9.74 3.58
C ALA A 21 -3.14 8.85 3.07
N MET A 22 -3.71 9.15 1.91
CA MET A 22 -4.74 8.32 1.28
C MET A 22 -4.21 6.95 0.86
N ASP A 23 -3.03 6.89 0.23
CA ASP A 23 -2.41 5.63 -0.20
C ASP A 23 -2.17 4.71 1.01
N ALA A 24 -1.69 5.25 2.13
CA ALA A 24 -1.50 4.49 3.36
C ALA A 24 -2.82 3.93 3.93
N GLN A 25 -3.92 4.68 3.86
CA GLN A 25 -5.23 4.19 4.29
C GLN A 25 -5.82 3.17 3.32
N MET A 26 -5.62 3.34 2.01
CA MET A 26 -6.08 2.40 1.00
C MET A 26 -5.42 1.03 1.14
N ILE A 27 -4.14 0.97 1.51
CA ILE A 27 -3.46 -0.31 1.83
C ILE A 27 -4.16 -1.02 2.99
N LYS A 28 -4.48 -0.29 4.07
CA LYS A 28 -5.19 -0.85 5.24
C LYS A 28 -6.59 -1.33 4.89
N LEU A 29 -7.33 -0.55 4.10
CA LEU A 29 -8.66 -0.93 3.62
C LEU A 29 -8.61 -2.17 2.73
N GLY A 30 -7.64 -2.21 1.80
CA GLY A 30 -7.39 -3.37 0.96
C GLY A 30 -7.14 -4.62 1.80
N ALA A 31 -6.30 -4.52 2.84
CA ALA A 31 -6.03 -5.62 3.75
C ALA A 31 -7.26 -6.07 4.55
N PHE A 32 -8.10 -5.14 5.01
CA PHE A 32 -9.35 -5.44 5.71
C PHE A 32 -10.36 -6.18 4.82
N LEU A 33 -10.41 -5.84 3.54
CA LEU A 33 -11.30 -6.48 2.57
C LEU A 33 -10.75 -7.82 2.04
N MET A 34 -9.52 -8.20 2.38
CA MET A 34 -9.00 -9.50 1.96
C MET A 34 -9.73 -10.63 2.71
N PRO A 35 -10.19 -11.67 2.00
CA PRO A 35 -10.76 -12.84 2.65
C PRO A 35 -9.72 -13.45 3.60
N HIS A 36 -10.16 -13.90 4.77
CA HIS A 36 -9.31 -14.62 5.69
C HIS A 36 -8.94 -15.99 5.08
N ILE A 37 -7.67 -16.19 4.75
CA ILE A 37 -7.16 -17.45 4.19
C ILE A 37 -6.28 -18.13 5.23
N SER A 38 -6.63 -19.36 5.61
CA SER A 38 -5.85 -20.14 6.56
C SER A 38 -4.44 -20.46 6.03
N VAL A 39 -3.47 -20.68 6.91
CA VAL A 39 -2.09 -21.04 6.52
C VAL A 39 -2.06 -22.32 5.66
N LYS A 40 -2.95 -23.28 5.94
CA LYS A 40 -3.08 -24.52 5.16
C LYS A 40 -3.53 -24.22 3.73
N GLU A 41 -4.48 -23.31 3.59
CA GLU A 41 -5.03 -22.92 2.30
C GLU A 41 -4.05 -22.05 1.51
N GLN A 42 -3.33 -21.13 2.15
CA GLN A 42 -2.23 -20.38 1.52
C GLN A 42 -1.16 -21.32 0.95
N LYS A 43 -0.74 -22.35 1.71
CA LYS A 43 0.22 -23.37 1.24
C LYS A 43 -0.33 -24.16 0.06
N ASN A 44 -1.61 -24.49 0.07
CA ASN A 44 -2.25 -25.22 -1.03
C ASN A 44 -2.34 -24.36 -2.30
N ILE A 45 -2.70 -23.07 -2.18
CA ILE A 45 -2.72 -22.11 -3.29
C ILE A 45 -1.33 -21.98 -3.91
N ALA A 46 -0.29 -21.78 -3.10
CA ALA A 46 1.09 -21.69 -3.59
C ALA A 46 1.57 -22.99 -4.27
N ARG A 47 1.11 -24.16 -3.78
CA ARG A 47 1.41 -25.46 -4.40
C ARG A 47 0.74 -25.61 -5.77
N LEU A 48 -0.54 -25.25 -5.86
CA LEU A 48 -1.37 -25.46 -7.06
C LEU A 48 -1.08 -24.45 -8.17
N TYR A 49 -0.90 -23.18 -7.81
CA TYR A 49 -0.73 -22.09 -8.77
C TYR A 49 0.73 -21.64 -8.95
N ARG A 50 1.67 -22.33 -8.28
CA ARG A 50 3.08 -21.92 -8.11
C ARG A 50 3.19 -20.58 -7.37
N LEU A 51 4.41 -20.18 -7.02
CA LEU A 51 4.64 -18.82 -6.51
C LEU A 51 4.21 -17.82 -7.59
N PRO A 52 3.39 -16.80 -7.27
CA PRO A 52 3.15 -15.71 -8.20
C PRO A 52 4.50 -15.18 -8.67
N SER A 53 4.58 -14.81 -9.95
CA SER A 53 5.82 -14.31 -10.55
C SER A 53 6.40 -13.26 -9.61
N ARG A 54 7.61 -13.51 -9.09
CA ARG A 54 8.32 -12.61 -8.16
C ARG A 54 8.69 -11.26 -8.77
N LYS A 55 8.16 -10.91 -9.97
CA LYS A 55 8.10 -9.53 -10.45
C LYS A 55 7.15 -8.72 -9.55
N VAL A 56 7.65 -8.41 -8.36
CA VAL A 56 7.28 -7.28 -7.51
C VAL A 56 5.78 -7.11 -7.29
N GLU A 57 5.14 -8.06 -6.62
CA GLU A 57 3.96 -7.70 -5.85
C GLU A 57 4.42 -7.51 -4.40
N LYS A 58 4.38 -6.25 -3.94
CA LYS A 58 4.85 -5.85 -2.61
C LYS A 58 4.02 -6.58 -1.55
N SER A 59 4.61 -7.57 -0.89
CA SER A 59 4.01 -8.23 0.26
C SER A 59 4.12 -7.32 1.48
N TYR A 60 3.00 -6.82 2.00
CA TYR A 60 2.96 -6.09 3.26
C TYR A 60 2.60 -7.04 4.40
N LYS A 61 3.46 -7.09 5.44
CA LYS A 61 3.07 -7.68 6.72
C LYS A 61 2.26 -6.63 7.48
N ALA A 62 0.97 -6.88 7.66
CA ALA A 62 0.15 -6.10 8.59
C ALA A 62 0.33 -6.71 9.99
N GLU A 63 0.90 -5.94 10.93
CA GLU A 63 0.80 -6.23 12.36
C GLU A 63 -0.49 -5.56 12.87
N LEU A 64 -1.32 -6.36 13.55
CA LEU A 64 -2.58 -5.95 14.17
C LEU A 64 -2.31 -5.33 15.56
#